data_AF-A0A661APX4-F1
#
_entry.id   AF-A0A661APX4-F1
#
_cell.length_a   1.000
_cell.length_b   1.000
_cell.length_c   1.000
_cell.angle_alpha   90.00
_cell.angle_beta   90.00
_cell.angle_gamma   90.00
#
_symmetry.space_group_name_H-M   'P 1'
#
loop_
_entity.id
_entity.type
_entity.pdbx_description
1 polymer ?
#
loop_
_entity_poly.entity_id
_entity_poly.type
_entity_poly.pdbx_seq_one_letter_code
_entity_poly.pdbx_strand_id
1 'polypeptide(L)'
;MEEHVFYPLHSLLHRSGLRTDCRERKKRREYSSLCSLSIPWCCCCLHLGETSALLLLTMRVPLVKLIFGLIGREEMIHEIEKELEKYGPVDLRSPIIPFDFTSYYEKEMGKDLKRRWISVDCLIPENELKRIKLETIGIENKYRVEGKRTINIDPGGVSDTRLLLPTTKNYAHRIYLGDGIFCEVTLLYRRKTGWENLPWTYPDYRTELAHKFFEEVRRKFLEDKKRERGGL
;
A
#
# COMPACT_ATOMS: atom_id res chain seq x y z
N MET A 1 -25.38 11.05 13.44
CA MET A 1 -25.80 9.80 14.11
C MET A 1 -25.61 8.70 13.09
N GLU A 2 -24.50 7.99 13.14
CA GLU A 2 -24.32 6.73 12.43
C GLU A 2 -23.53 5.81 13.35
N GLU A 3 -24.15 4.70 13.69
CA GLU A 3 -23.66 3.72 14.64
C GLU A 3 -22.53 2.91 14.03
N HIS A 4 -21.45 2.76 14.80
CA HIS A 4 -20.31 1.93 14.47
C HIS A 4 -20.70 0.45 14.58
N VAL A 5 -20.70 -0.27 13.45
CA VAL A 5 -20.75 -1.74 13.47
C VAL A 5 -19.35 -2.24 13.85
N PHE A 6 -19.23 -2.69 15.10
CA PHE A 6 -18.05 -3.33 15.66
C PHE A 6 -18.08 -4.82 15.25
N TYR A 7 -17.14 -5.27 14.43
CA TYR A 7 -16.94 -6.70 14.18
C TYR A 7 -15.87 -7.24 15.14
N PRO A 8 -16.17 -8.23 15.99
CA PRO A 8 -15.16 -8.84 16.85
C PRO A 8 -14.25 -9.74 16.02
N LEU A 9 -12.98 -9.38 15.92
CA LEU A 9 -11.93 -10.23 15.34
C LEU A 9 -11.61 -11.35 16.35
N HIS A 10 -12.16 -12.53 16.12
CA HIS A 10 -11.73 -13.74 16.81
C HIS A 10 -10.33 -14.15 16.29
N SER A 11 -9.45 -14.38 17.26
CA SER A 11 -8.05 -14.76 17.13
C SER A 11 -7.84 -16.06 16.36
N LEU A 12 -6.98 -16.03 15.34
CA LEU A 12 -6.18 -17.19 14.92
C LEU A 12 -4.73 -16.74 14.76
N LEU A 13 -4.00 -16.77 15.87
CA LEU A 13 -2.54 -16.69 15.89
C LEU A 13 -1.99 -18.03 15.39
N HIS A 14 -1.59 -18.10 14.13
CA HIS A 14 -0.54 -19.02 13.71
C HIS A 14 0.71 -18.22 13.37
N ARG A 15 1.70 -18.35 14.25
CA ARG A 15 3.07 -17.87 14.03
C ARG A 15 3.67 -18.60 12.84
N SER A 16 4.07 -17.84 11.83
CA SER A 16 5.29 -18.13 11.06
C SER A 16 5.96 -16.80 10.74
N GLY A 17 6.98 -16.47 11.53
CA GLY A 17 7.85 -15.33 11.27
C GLY A 17 8.66 -15.60 10.00
N LEU A 18 8.18 -15.09 8.87
CA LEU A 18 8.99 -14.89 7.68
C LEU A 18 9.04 -13.38 7.45
N ARG A 19 10.08 -12.75 8.00
CA ARG A 19 10.53 -11.44 7.53
C ARG A 19 10.97 -11.66 6.09
N THR A 20 10.29 -11.08 5.12
CA THR A 20 10.75 -11.10 3.73
C THR A 20 11.12 -9.69 3.33
N ASP A 21 12.42 -9.43 3.26
CA ASP A 21 13.00 -8.25 2.63
C ASP A 21 12.48 -8.17 1.17
N CYS A 22 12.15 -6.98 0.69
CA CYS A 22 11.80 -6.73 -0.72
C CYS A 22 12.92 -7.25 -1.67
N ARG A 23 14.18 -7.31 -1.20
CA ARG A 23 15.30 -7.94 -1.91
C ARG A 23 15.24 -9.47 -1.93
N GLU A 24 14.75 -10.14 -0.89
CA GLU A 24 14.63 -11.61 -0.84
C GLU A 24 13.51 -12.15 -1.73
N ARG A 25 12.47 -11.35 -2.02
CA ARG A 25 11.46 -11.69 -3.03
C ARG A 25 12.07 -11.90 -4.42
N LYS A 26 13.25 -11.32 -4.71
CA LYS A 26 13.97 -11.52 -5.98
C LYS A 26 14.45 -12.96 -6.18
N LYS A 27 14.69 -13.74 -5.11
CA LYS A 27 15.16 -15.13 -5.21
C LYS A 27 14.04 -16.17 -5.38
N ARG A 28 12.78 -15.85 -5.07
CA ARG A 28 11.64 -16.78 -5.19
C ARG A 28 11.05 -16.89 -6.61
N ARG A 29 11.80 -16.47 -7.65
CA ARG A 29 11.39 -16.60 -9.05
C ARG A 29 11.83 -17.89 -9.75
N GLU A 30 12.59 -18.75 -9.06
CA GLU A 30 12.94 -20.08 -9.55
C GLU A 30 12.49 -21.09 -8.50
N TYR A 31 11.35 -21.77 -8.74
CA TYR A 31 11.04 -23.14 -8.32
C TYR A 31 9.57 -23.41 -8.65
N SER A 32 9.33 -23.87 -9.88
CA SER A 32 8.15 -24.66 -10.24
C SER A 32 8.66 -25.96 -10.84
N SER A 33 9.25 -26.80 -10.00
CA SER A 33 9.34 -28.22 -10.24
C SER A 33 8.88 -28.92 -8.96
N LEU A 34 8.14 -30.01 -9.12
CA LEU A 34 7.50 -30.85 -8.09
C LEU A 34 6.03 -30.51 -7.81
N CYS A 35 5.16 -31.00 -8.69
CA CYS A 35 3.84 -31.46 -8.29
C CYS A 35 3.61 -32.84 -8.91
N SER A 36 4.08 -33.88 -8.22
CA SER A 36 3.75 -35.28 -8.50
C SER A 36 2.72 -35.74 -7.47
N LEU A 37 1.45 -35.43 -7.70
CA LEU A 37 0.34 -36.04 -6.97
C LEU A 37 -0.75 -36.42 -7.98
N SER A 38 -0.82 -37.73 -8.21
CA SER A 38 -1.80 -38.45 -9.00
C SER A 38 -3.21 -38.28 -8.41
N ILE A 39 -4.09 -37.59 -9.14
CA ILE A 39 -5.54 -37.59 -8.92
C ILE A 39 -6.19 -38.20 -10.18
N PRO A 40 -7.16 -39.13 -10.06
CA PRO A 40 -7.72 -39.85 -11.19
C PRO A 40 -8.51 -38.91 -12.10
N TRP A 41 -8.24 -39.02 -13.39
CA TRP A 41 -8.83 -38.24 -14.47
C TRP A 41 -10.35 -38.47 -14.55
N CYS A 42 -11.15 -37.44 -14.28
CA CYS A 42 -12.52 -37.40 -14.76
C CYS A 42 -12.49 -36.92 -16.22
N CYS A 43 -12.90 -37.81 -17.11
CA CYS A 43 -12.73 -37.76 -18.55
C CYS A 43 -13.71 -36.78 -19.20
N CYS A 44 -13.46 -35.47 -19.09
CA CYS A 44 -14.20 -34.45 -19.84
C CYS A 44 -13.29 -33.27 -20.24
N CYS A 45 -12.20 -33.57 -20.95
CA CYS A 45 -11.31 -32.58 -21.54
C CYS A 45 -10.92 -32.99 -22.96
N LEU A 46 -11.69 -32.62 -23.97
CA LEU A 46 -11.21 -32.56 -25.36
C LEU A 46 -11.97 -31.50 -26.15
N HIS A 47 -11.64 -30.22 -25.92
CA HIS A 47 -11.58 -29.12 -26.92
C HIS A 47 -11.54 -27.74 -26.24
N LEU A 48 -10.48 -27.45 -25.49
CA LEU A 48 -10.05 -26.07 -25.28
C LEU A 48 -8.58 -26.05 -25.67
N GLY A 49 -8.30 -25.49 -26.85
CA GLY A 49 -6.99 -25.49 -27.46
C GLY A 49 -5.93 -24.82 -26.58
N GLU A 50 -4.68 -25.16 -26.87
CA GLU A 50 -3.45 -24.68 -26.22
C GLU A 50 -3.35 -23.14 -26.13
N THR A 51 -4.19 -22.41 -26.87
CA THR A 51 -4.32 -20.94 -26.84
C THR A 51 -4.85 -20.39 -25.50
N SER A 52 -5.66 -21.15 -24.74
CA SER A 52 -6.22 -20.67 -23.46
C SER A 52 -5.20 -20.69 -22.32
N ALA A 53 -4.25 -21.65 -22.33
CA ALA A 53 -3.21 -21.75 -21.31
C ALA A 53 -2.12 -20.65 -21.48
N LEU A 54 -1.84 -20.23 -22.72
CA LEU A 54 -0.89 -19.16 -23.01
C LEU A 54 -1.40 -17.77 -22.59
N LEU A 55 -2.71 -17.53 -22.69
CA LEU A 55 -3.31 -16.23 -22.36
C LEU A 55 -3.26 -15.91 -20.86
N LEU A 56 -3.44 -16.93 -20.01
CA LEU A 56 -3.34 -16.83 -18.56
C LEU A 56 -1.91 -16.51 -18.07
N LEU A 57 -0.88 -16.82 -18.86
CA LEU A 57 0.53 -16.55 -18.54
C LEU A 57 0.94 -15.07 -18.65
N THR A 58 0.05 -14.18 -19.12
CA THR A 58 0.41 -12.80 -19.46
C THR A 58 -0.21 -11.72 -18.58
N MET A 59 -1.12 -12.07 -17.67
CA MET A 59 -1.72 -11.11 -16.73
C MET A 59 -0.76 -10.77 -15.60
N ARG A 60 0.09 -9.77 -15.80
CA ARG A 60 0.93 -9.21 -14.74
C ARG A 60 0.14 -8.15 -13.98
N VAL A 61 0.04 -8.32 -12.66
CA VAL A 61 -0.49 -7.27 -11.78
C VAL A 61 0.39 -6.02 -11.95
N PRO A 62 -0.21 -4.82 -12.14
CA PRO A 62 0.56 -3.58 -12.25
C PRO A 62 1.45 -3.36 -11.03
N LEU A 63 2.63 -2.78 -11.26
CA LEU A 63 3.54 -2.39 -10.19
C LEU A 63 3.28 -0.94 -9.76
N VAL A 64 3.51 -0.67 -8.48
CA VAL A 64 3.51 0.67 -7.88
C VAL A 64 4.74 0.85 -7.01
N LYS A 65 5.19 2.10 -6.87
CA LYS A 65 6.16 2.52 -5.85
C LYS A 65 5.43 2.64 -4.51
N LEU A 66 5.93 1.93 -3.51
CA LEU A 66 5.34 1.92 -2.18
C LEU A 66 5.65 3.23 -1.45
N ILE A 67 4.60 3.87 -0.93
CA ILE A 67 4.68 5.07 -0.09
C ILE A 67 3.95 4.86 1.22
N PHE A 68 4.24 5.71 2.20
CA PHE A 68 3.50 5.79 3.46
C PHE A 68 3.21 7.26 3.81
N GLY A 69 1.95 7.55 4.11
CA GLY A 69 1.52 8.79 4.77
C GLY A 69 1.42 8.56 6.27
N LEU A 70 2.13 9.37 7.04
CA LEU A 70 2.22 9.29 8.50
C LEU A 70 1.53 10.52 9.11
N ILE A 71 0.73 10.29 10.15
CA ILE A 71 0.18 11.35 11.00
C ILE A 71 0.43 10.96 12.45
N GLY A 72 1.06 11.85 13.22
CA GLY A 72 1.37 11.63 14.64
C GLY A 72 2.28 12.73 15.18
N ARG A 73 2.76 12.56 16.40
CA ARG A 73 3.83 13.41 16.93
C ARG A 73 5.14 13.16 16.17
N GLU A 74 5.97 14.18 16.07
CA GLU A 74 7.21 14.15 15.27
C GLU A 74 8.15 13.03 15.69
N GLU A 75 8.30 12.78 16.99
CA GLU A 75 9.15 11.73 17.53
C GLU A 75 8.64 10.33 17.11
N MET A 76 7.30 10.16 17.14
CA MET A 76 6.65 8.92 16.73
C MET A 76 6.77 8.70 15.21
N ILE A 77 6.69 9.77 14.41
CA ILE A 77 6.92 9.68 12.96
C ILE A 77 8.33 9.14 12.68
N HIS A 78 9.36 9.67 13.36
CA HIS A 78 10.74 9.20 13.19
C HIS A 78 10.95 7.75 13.64
N GLU A 79 10.30 7.33 14.72
CA GLU A 79 10.34 5.94 15.16
C GLU A 79 9.70 5.00 14.13
N ILE A 80 8.53 5.37 13.64
CA ILE A 80 7.77 4.56 12.68
C ILE A 80 8.46 4.52 11.31
N GLU A 81 9.10 5.61 10.85
CA GLU A 81 9.92 5.60 9.63
C GLU A 81 10.97 4.47 9.68
N LYS A 82 11.65 4.27 10.82
CA LYS A 82 12.63 3.19 10.99
C LYS A 82 11.99 1.81 10.92
N GLU A 83 10.82 1.62 11.52
CA GLU A 83 10.10 0.33 11.44
C GLU A 83 9.62 0.03 10.01
N LEU A 84 9.26 1.06 9.23
CA LEU A 84 8.84 0.92 7.85
C LEU A 84 9.99 0.59 6.89
N GLU A 85 11.26 0.74 7.30
CA GLU A 85 12.41 0.28 6.50
C GLU A 85 12.41 -1.24 6.25
N LYS A 86 11.61 -2.01 7.00
CA LYS A 86 11.39 -3.45 6.73
C LYS A 86 10.80 -3.71 5.34
N TYR A 87 10.14 -2.72 4.72
CA TYR A 87 9.62 -2.81 3.36
C TYR A 87 10.66 -2.40 2.29
N GLY A 88 11.73 -1.73 2.70
CA GLY A 88 12.79 -1.20 1.86
C GLY A 88 13.37 0.09 2.45
N PRO A 89 14.63 0.45 2.12
CA PRO A 89 15.22 1.70 2.59
C PRO A 89 14.38 2.91 2.17
N VAL A 90 14.17 3.87 3.07
CA VAL A 90 13.47 5.11 2.73
C VAL A 90 14.31 5.93 1.75
N ASP A 91 13.75 6.24 0.59
CA ASP A 91 14.47 6.84 -0.53
C ASP A 91 14.02 8.27 -0.88
N LEU A 92 12.81 8.66 -0.47
CA LEU A 92 12.33 10.04 -0.49
C LEU A 92 11.55 10.33 0.78
N ARG A 93 11.63 11.57 1.24
CA ARG A 93 10.84 12.08 2.36
C ARG A 93 10.32 13.47 2.04
N SER A 94 9.06 13.75 2.34
CA SER A 94 8.56 15.12 2.39
C SER A 94 9.17 15.87 3.59
N PRO A 95 9.06 17.21 3.65
CA PRO A 95 9.14 17.93 4.92
C PRO A 95 8.11 17.39 5.93
N ILE A 96 8.42 17.54 7.22
CA ILE A 96 7.42 17.40 8.29
C ILE A 96 6.63 18.71 8.34
N ILE A 97 5.30 18.62 8.28
CA ILE A 97 4.43 19.80 8.35
C ILE A 97 3.40 19.63 9.48
N PRO A 98 2.87 20.72 10.05
CA PRO A 98 1.68 20.65 10.89
C PRO A 98 0.53 19.94 10.16
N PHE A 99 -0.27 19.15 10.89
CA PHE A 99 -1.48 18.53 10.38
C PHE A 99 -2.71 19.26 10.91
N ASP A 100 -3.14 20.27 10.16
CA ASP A 100 -4.25 21.19 10.48
C ASP A 100 -5.47 21.01 9.54
N PHE A 101 -5.52 19.88 8.82
CA PHE A 101 -6.53 19.60 7.80
C PHE A 101 -7.85 19.05 8.37
N THR A 102 -7.83 18.48 9.58
CA THR A 102 -9.02 17.94 10.27
C THR A 102 -8.73 17.70 11.75
N SER A 103 -9.73 17.92 12.61
CA SER A 103 -9.68 17.57 14.04
C SER A 103 -10.06 16.10 14.33
N TYR A 104 -10.30 15.29 13.29
CA TYR A 104 -10.75 13.89 13.41
C TYR A 104 -9.87 13.03 14.34
N TYR A 105 -8.54 13.25 14.33
CA TYR A 105 -7.60 12.48 15.12
C TYR A 105 -7.40 13.00 16.54
N GLU A 106 -7.78 14.25 16.84
CA GLU A 106 -7.42 14.92 18.09
C GLU A 106 -7.97 14.22 19.33
N LYS A 107 -9.19 13.67 19.24
CA LYS A 107 -9.83 12.96 20.36
C LYS A 107 -9.06 11.71 20.79
N GLU A 108 -8.38 11.04 19.86
CA GLU A 108 -7.66 9.80 20.12
C GLU A 108 -6.15 10.04 20.28
N MET A 109 -5.55 10.84 19.41
CA MET A 109 -4.10 11.02 19.30
C MET A 109 -3.56 12.29 19.98
N GLY A 110 -4.45 13.20 20.42
CA GLY A 110 -4.07 14.50 20.96
C GLY A 110 -3.82 15.57 19.89
N LYS A 111 -3.31 16.73 20.34
CA LYS A 111 -3.03 17.90 19.50
C LYS A 111 -1.60 17.87 18.94
N ASP A 112 -1.26 18.89 18.15
CA ASP A 112 0.07 19.11 17.57
C ASP A 112 0.56 17.99 16.66
N LEU A 113 -0.40 17.33 16.00
CA LEU A 113 -0.11 16.29 15.02
C LEU A 113 0.66 16.88 13.83
N LYS A 114 1.58 16.08 13.32
CA LYS A 114 2.37 16.37 12.13
C LYS A 114 2.03 15.39 11.02
N ARG A 115 2.31 15.79 9.78
CA ARG A 115 2.18 14.98 8.57
C ARG A 115 3.55 14.80 7.94
N ARG A 116 3.82 13.56 7.53
CA ARG A 116 4.96 13.20 6.69
C ARG A 116 4.54 12.19 5.64
N TRP A 117 5.04 12.35 4.42
CA TRP A 117 5.04 11.28 3.43
C TRP A 117 6.45 10.78 3.21
N ILE A 118 6.58 9.47 3.04
CA ILE A 118 7.83 8.80 2.69
C ILE A 118 7.59 7.83 1.52
N SER A 119 8.65 7.60 0.74
CA SER A 119 8.75 6.52 -0.24
C SER A 119 9.87 5.58 0.17
N VAL A 120 9.73 4.30 -0.16
CA VAL A 120 10.77 3.29 0.06
C VAL A 120 11.27 2.73 -1.27
N ASP A 121 12.52 2.27 -1.32
CA ASP A 121 13.14 1.65 -2.50
C ASP A 121 12.60 0.23 -2.76
N CYS A 122 11.29 0.13 -3.03
CA CYS A 122 10.58 -1.10 -3.31
C CYS A 122 9.42 -0.85 -4.30
N LEU A 123 9.43 -1.60 -5.41
CA LEU A 123 8.28 -1.74 -6.30
C LEU A 123 7.49 -2.97 -5.88
N ILE A 124 6.17 -2.82 -5.75
CA ILE A 124 5.27 -3.91 -5.37
C ILE A 124 4.15 -4.07 -6.38
N PRO A 125 3.64 -5.29 -6.60
CA PRO A 125 2.34 -5.50 -7.23
C PRO A 125 1.22 -4.76 -6.49
N GLU A 126 0.30 -4.11 -7.21
CA GLU A 126 -0.80 -3.33 -6.61
C GLU A 126 -1.66 -4.14 -5.61
N ASN A 127 -1.85 -5.45 -5.85
CA ASN A 127 -2.62 -6.31 -4.95
C ASN A 127 -1.95 -6.50 -3.57
N GLU A 128 -0.65 -6.24 -3.44
CA GLU A 128 0.06 -6.29 -2.16
C GLU A 128 -0.33 -5.14 -1.22
N LEU A 129 -0.92 -4.05 -1.73
CA LEU A 129 -1.37 -2.93 -0.90
C LEU A 129 -2.37 -3.37 0.18
N LYS A 130 -3.19 -4.39 -0.11
CA LYS A 130 -4.09 -4.99 0.89
C LYS A 130 -3.31 -5.57 2.07
N ARG A 131 -2.35 -6.45 1.80
CA ARG A 131 -1.53 -7.11 2.83
C ARG A 131 -0.78 -6.06 3.65
N ILE A 132 -0.19 -5.08 2.97
CA ILE A 132 0.56 -4.01 3.64
C ILE A 132 -0.35 -3.16 4.53
N LYS A 133 -1.60 -2.85 4.12
CA LYS A 133 -2.54 -2.13 4.99
C LYS A 133 -2.87 -2.91 6.25
N LEU A 134 -3.07 -4.23 6.16
CA LEU A 134 -3.28 -5.07 7.34
C LEU A 134 -2.05 -5.05 8.26
N GLU A 135 -0.84 -5.09 7.68
CA GLU A 135 0.41 -5.01 8.44
C GLU A 135 0.59 -3.65 9.12
N THR A 136 0.29 -2.54 8.45
CA THR A 136 0.40 -1.21 9.05
C THR A 136 -0.63 -0.99 10.15
N ILE A 137 -1.84 -1.54 10.04
CA ILE A 137 -2.82 -1.58 11.15
C ILE A 137 -2.23 -2.34 12.35
N GLY A 138 -1.53 -3.45 12.10
CA GLY A 138 -0.80 -4.18 13.14
C GLY A 138 0.27 -3.33 13.83
N ILE A 139 1.03 -2.54 13.06
CA ILE A 139 2.02 -1.59 13.60
C ILE A 139 1.31 -0.52 14.44
N GLU A 140 0.26 0.13 13.92
CA GLU A 140 -0.51 1.13 14.68
C GLU A 140 -0.99 0.58 16.03
N ASN A 141 -1.48 -0.66 16.05
CA ASN A 141 -1.94 -1.32 17.27
C ASN A 141 -0.81 -1.62 18.26
N LYS A 142 0.37 -2.02 17.78
CA LYS A 142 1.56 -2.24 18.61
C LYS A 142 1.98 -0.98 19.36
N TYR A 143 1.79 0.20 18.75
CA TYR A 143 2.21 1.49 19.30
C TYR A 143 1.11 2.23 20.08
N ARG A 144 -0.03 1.59 20.33
CA ARG A 144 -1.09 2.19 21.15
C ARG A 144 -0.62 2.40 22.58
N VAL A 145 -1.02 3.53 23.15
CA VAL A 145 -0.82 3.85 24.57
C VAL A 145 -2.19 4.00 25.21
N GLU A 146 -2.44 3.25 26.29
CA GLU A 146 -3.75 3.24 26.98
C GLU A 146 -4.93 2.97 26.02
N GLY A 147 -4.72 2.10 25.05
CA GLY A 147 -5.72 1.75 24.03
C GLY A 147 -5.93 2.80 22.93
N LYS A 148 -5.27 3.96 22.99
CA LYS A 148 -5.38 5.04 21.99
C LYS A 148 -4.27 4.96 20.95
N ARG A 149 -4.58 5.25 19.68
CA ARG A 149 -3.56 5.39 18.63
C ARG A 149 -2.62 6.54 18.95
N THR A 150 -1.35 6.33 18.61
CA THR A 150 -0.29 7.35 18.69
C THR A 150 0.21 7.78 17.31
N ILE A 151 -0.06 6.95 16.30
CA ILE A 151 0.29 7.15 14.88
C ILE A 151 -0.85 6.62 14.01
N ASN A 152 -1.08 7.28 12.88
CA ASN A 152 -1.82 6.75 11.74
C ASN A 152 -0.86 6.52 10.57
N ILE A 153 -0.91 5.33 9.97
CA ILE A 153 -0.03 4.85 8.91
C ILE A 153 -0.89 4.45 7.70
N ASP A 154 -0.82 5.29 6.67
CA ASP A 154 -1.50 5.07 5.40
C ASP A 154 -0.50 4.58 4.36
N PRO A 155 -0.38 3.26 4.11
CA PRO A 155 0.36 2.80 2.95
C PRO A 155 -0.37 3.24 1.68
N GLY A 156 0.40 3.39 0.61
CA GLY A 156 -0.12 3.73 -0.71
C GLY A 156 0.80 3.28 -1.84
N GLY A 157 0.30 3.38 -3.06
CA GLY A 157 1.03 3.04 -4.27
C GLY A 157 1.00 4.16 -5.28
N VAL A 158 2.17 4.59 -5.75
CA VAL A 158 2.29 5.55 -6.86
C VAL A 158 2.68 4.80 -8.13
N SER A 159 1.90 4.99 -9.19
CA SER A 159 2.17 4.51 -10.55
C SER A 159 2.47 5.68 -11.49
N ASP A 160 2.54 5.41 -12.79
CA ASP A 160 2.69 6.43 -13.83
C ASP A 160 1.42 7.26 -14.06
N THR A 161 0.26 6.80 -13.60
CA THR A 161 -1.04 7.44 -13.86
C THR A 161 -1.87 7.74 -12.62
N ARG A 162 -1.55 7.17 -11.45
CA ARG A 162 -2.40 7.29 -10.25
C ARG A 162 -1.65 7.08 -8.93
N LEU A 163 -2.20 7.71 -7.88
CA LEU A 163 -1.92 7.39 -6.49
C LEU A 163 -3.09 6.58 -5.91
N LEU A 164 -2.77 5.43 -5.31
CA LEU A 164 -3.71 4.50 -4.70
C LEU A 164 -3.57 4.48 -3.18
N LEU A 165 -4.68 4.47 -2.45
CA LEU A 165 -4.70 4.28 -0.99
C LEU A 165 -5.65 3.14 -0.58
N PRO A 166 -5.13 2.06 0.03
CA PRO A 166 -5.95 1.09 0.74
C PRO A 166 -6.52 1.66 2.05
N THR A 167 -7.75 1.27 2.39
CA THR A 167 -8.50 1.79 3.54
C THR A 167 -9.45 0.75 4.10
N THR A 168 -9.79 0.86 5.38
CA THR A 168 -10.84 0.05 6.03
C THR A 168 -12.24 0.65 5.88
N LYS A 169 -12.32 1.90 5.40
CA LYS A 169 -13.58 2.65 5.33
C LYS A 169 -14.27 2.37 4.00
N ASN A 170 -15.44 1.72 4.02
CA ASN A 170 -16.26 1.57 2.81
C ASN A 170 -16.87 2.92 2.38
N TYR A 171 -16.91 3.20 1.08
CA TYR A 171 -17.62 4.34 0.48
C TYR A 171 -17.81 4.14 -1.03
N ALA A 172 -18.69 4.94 -1.66
CA ALA A 172 -19.16 4.75 -3.04
C ALA A 172 -18.06 4.60 -4.11
N HIS A 173 -16.93 5.33 -3.99
CA HIS A 173 -15.82 5.27 -4.96
C HIS A 173 -14.72 4.27 -4.60
N ARG A 174 -14.91 3.48 -3.53
CA ARG A 174 -13.89 2.56 -2.99
C ARG A 174 -14.19 1.13 -3.39
N ILE A 175 -13.21 0.47 -3.98
CA ILE A 175 -13.33 -0.89 -4.50
C ILE A 175 -12.86 -1.87 -3.44
N TYR A 176 -13.67 -2.90 -3.15
CA TYR A 176 -13.32 -3.94 -2.20
C TYR A 176 -12.18 -4.82 -2.71
N LEU A 177 -11.15 -5.04 -1.87
CA LEU A 177 -9.99 -5.86 -2.17
C LEU A 177 -9.97 -7.21 -1.42
N GLY A 178 -10.93 -7.43 -0.51
CA GLY A 178 -10.92 -8.55 0.44
C GLY A 178 -10.53 -8.15 1.86
N ASP A 179 -10.83 -8.99 2.83
CA ASP A 179 -10.39 -8.86 4.24
C ASP A 179 -10.78 -7.54 4.93
N GLY A 180 -11.92 -6.97 4.52
CA GLY A 180 -12.39 -5.67 5.03
C GLY A 180 -11.60 -4.47 4.51
N ILE A 181 -10.70 -4.67 3.55
CA ILE A 181 -9.91 -3.63 2.92
C ILE A 181 -10.53 -3.23 1.59
N PHE A 182 -10.61 -1.94 1.36
CA PHE A 182 -10.98 -1.29 0.12
C PHE A 182 -9.79 -0.49 -0.41
N CYS A 183 -9.87 -0.02 -1.66
CA CYS A 183 -8.89 0.90 -2.22
C CYS A 183 -9.58 1.98 -3.04
N GLU A 184 -8.95 3.15 -3.07
CA GLU A 184 -9.37 4.28 -3.89
C GLU A 184 -8.20 4.83 -4.71
N VAL A 185 -8.54 5.42 -5.85
CA VAL A 185 -7.65 6.37 -6.52
C VAL A 185 -7.80 7.70 -5.81
N THR A 186 -6.70 8.21 -5.25
CA THR A 186 -6.69 9.47 -4.50
C THR A 186 -6.22 10.65 -5.35
N LEU A 187 -5.29 10.42 -6.28
CA LEU A 187 -4.84 11.41 -7.27
C LEU A 187 -4.72 10.74 -8.64
N LEU A 188 -5.02 11.48 -9.70
CA LEU A 188 -4.74 11.09 -11.08
C LEU A 188 -3.57 11.90 -11.63
N TYR A 189 -2.70 11.27 -12.40
CA TYR A 189 -1.66 11.99 -13.12
C TYR A 189 -2.05 12.15 -14.59
N ARG A 190 -1.93 13.38 -15.11
CA ARG A 190 -2.05 13.67 -16.54
C ARG A 190 -0.82 14.39 -17.03
N ARG A 191 -0.30 13.96 -18.18
CA ARG A 191 0.94 14.48 -18.78
C ARG A 191 0.96 16.01 -18.94
N LYS A 192 -0.19 16.65 -19.16
CA LYS A 192 -0.27 18.09 -19.42
C LYS A 192 -0.39 18.93 -18.15
N THR A 193 -1.02 18.39 -17.10
CA THR A 193 -1.47 19.14 -15.92
C THR A 193 -0.83 18.64 -14.62
N GLY A 194 -0.11 17.52 -14.66
CA GLY A 194 0.51 16.91 -13.47
C GLY A 194 -0.51 16.13 -12.65
N TRP A 195 -0.37 16.20 -11.32
CA TRP A 195 -1.30 15.59 -10.38
C TRP A 195 -2.62 16.38 -10.30
N GLU A 196 -3.72 15.68 -10.46
CA GLU A 196 -5.07 16.22 -10.39
C GLU A 196 -5.84 15.63 -9.22
N ASN A 197 -6.56 16.51 -8.54
CA ASN A 197 -7.48 16.15 -7.46
C ASN A 197 -8.77 15.55 -8.04
N LEU A 198 -9.29 14.55 -7.36
CA LEU A 198 -10.62 13.99 -7.52
C LEU A 198 -11.58 14.62 -6.48
N PRO A 199 -12.91 14.52 -6.66
CA PRO A 199 -13.87 15.09 -5.73
C PRO A 199 -13.66 14.65 -4.26
N TRP A 200 -13.16 13.42 -4.07
CA TRP A 200 -12.89 12.80 -2.77
C TRP A 200 -11.42 12.84 -2.33
N THR A 201 -10.51 13.51 -3.06
CA THR A 201 -9.11 13.64 -2.62
C THR A 201 -9.06 14.32 -1.25
N TYR A 202 -8.33 13.73 -0.30
CA TYR A 202 -8.18 14.28 1.04
C TYR A 202 -7.52 15.68 1.01
N PRO A 203 -7.92 16.62 1.89
CA PRO A 203 -7.43 18.00 1.86
C PRO A 203 -5.90 18.14 1.87
N ASP A 204 -5.22 17.31 2.65
CA ASP A 204 -3.76 17.32 2.76
C ASP A 204 -3.06 16.83 1.48
N TYR A 205 -3.68 15.92 0.73
CA TYR A 205 -3.22 15.48 -0.60
C TYR A 205 -3.50 16.50 -1.71
N ARG A 206 -4.34 17.53 -1.47
CA ARG A 206 -4.59 18.61 -2.44
C ARG A 206 -3.53 19.70 -2.42
N THR A 207 -2.62 19.65 -1.44
CA THR A 207 -1.59 20.68 -1.27
C THR A 207 -0.53 20.62 -2.37
N GLU A 208 0.03 21.77 -2.72
CA GLU A 208 1.14 21.85 -3.67
C GLU A 208 2.35 21.03 -3.18
N LEU A 209 2.59 21.01 -1.86
CA LEU A 209 3.64 20.20 -1.25
C LEU A 209 3.42 18.70 -1.49
N ALA A 210 2.20 18.21 -1.31
CA ALA A 210 1.87 16.81 -1.58
C ALA A 210 2.08 16.48 -3.08
N HIS A 211 1.59 17.35 -3.99
CA HIS A 211 1.77 17.15 -5.43
C HIS A 211 3.24 17.12 -5.84
N LYS A 212 4.07 18.05 -5.32
CA LYS A 212 5.52 18.06 -5.56
C LYS A 212 6.18 16.78 -5.06
N PHE A 213 5.84 16.33 -3.85
CA PHE A 213 6.37 15.08 -3.31
C PHE A 213 6.00 13.87 -4.20
N PHE A 214 4.74 13.75 -4.61
CA PHE A 214 4.30 12.63 -5.44
C PHE A 214 4.83 12.69 -6.87
N GLU A 215 5.18 13.88 -7.39
CA GLU A 215 5.90 14.00 -8.65
C GLU A 215 7.30 13.37 -8.57
N GLU A 216 8.03 13.63 -7.48
CA GLU A 216 9.35 13.01 -7.27
C GLU A 216 9.24 11.49 -7.09
N VAL A 217 8.23 11.01 -6.34
CA VAL A 217 7.97 9.57 -6.21
C VAL A 217 7.67 8.94 -7.57
N ARG A 218 6.86 9.60 -8.40
CA ARG A 218 6.50 9.12 -9.74
C ARG A 218 7.71 9.09 -10.67
N ARG A 219 8.57 10.11 -10.64
CA ARG A 219 9.83 10.12 -11.40
C ARG A 219 10.69 8.92 -11.01
N LYS A 220 10.82 8.67 -9.71
CA LYS A 220 11.59 7.53 -9.17
C LYS A 220 10.97 6.18 -9.56
N PHE A 221 9.63 6.06 -9.51
CA PHE A 221 8.91 4.88 -10.00
C PHE A 221 9.25 4.57 -11.46
N LEU A 222 9.25 5.59 -12.34
CA LEU A 222 9.56 5.43 -13.76
C LEU A 222 11.02 5.01 -13.99
N GLU A 223 11.96 5.55 -13.20
CA GLU A 223 13.37 5.16 -13.23
C GLU A 223 13.56 3.71 -12.78
N ASP A 224 12.95 3.31 -11.67
CA ASP A 224 13.02 1.94 -11.13
C ASP A 224 12.41 0.92 -12.10
N LYS A 225 11.26 1.25 -12.71
CA LYS A 225 10.59 0.39 -13.70
C LYS A 225 11.43 0.20 -14.96
N LYS A 226 12.22 1.20 -15.37
CA LYS A 226 13.18 1.07 -16.49
C LYS A 226 14.35 0.18 -16.11
N ARG A 227 14.91 0.36 -14.90
CA ARG A 227 16.00 -0.45 -14.36
C ARG A 227 15.62 -1.94 -14.28
N GLU A 228 14.41 -2.27 -13.84
CA GLU A 228 13.92 -3.65 -13.80
C GLU A 228 13.69 -4.28 -15.18
N ARG A 229 13.43 -3.47 -16.21
CA ARG A 229 13.25 -3.96 -17.59
C ARG A 229 14.58 -4.13 -18.33
N GLY A 230 15.58 -3.30 -18.03
CA GLY A 230 16.90 -3.34 -18.67
C GLY A 230 17.92 -4.26 -17.99
N GLY A 231 17.56 -4.86 -16.85
CA GLY A 231 18.35 -5.89 -16.16
C GLY A 231 17.91 -7.32 -16.47
N LEU A 232 17.16 -7.52 -17.56
CA LEU A 232 16.75 -8.81 -18.12
C LEU A 232 17.57 -9.10 -19.38
#